data_AF-A0AAN7Z0Q7-F1
#
_entry.id   AF-A0AAN7Z0Q7-F1
#
_cell.length_a   1.000
_cell.length_b   1.000
_cell.length_c   1.000
_cell.angle_alpha   90.00
_cell.angle_beta   90.00
_cell.angle_gamma   90.00
#
_symmetry.space_group_name_H-M   'P 1'
#
loop_
_entity.id
_entity.type
_entity.pdbx_description
1 polymer ?
#
loop_
_entity_poly.entity_id
_entity_poly.type
_entity_poly.pdbx_seq_one_letter_code
_entity_poly.pdbx_strand_id
1 'polypeptide(L)'
;MVVITLTLTTVAAAIGVASGVVAIGSTAVDKIKGLLPDKDADKREVKYLRFNDKRPKGGFRLILVNEKTGWNKAVRIYLNPNSSDYKEIKAGDSTGKPCKKNMHLKYDSARVDFPKDQEYISLNLMKPGTAGIYSTVNEIRIYKDMQSKLDGKTLVIYWDNDDSKYFDNKDNLVSPAEIL
;
A
#
# COMPACT_ATOMS: atom_id res chain seq x y z
N MET A 1 -0.78 -32.09 8.14
CA MET A 1 -0.50 -30.66 7.90
C MET A 1 0.36 -30.18 9.05
N VAL A 2 1.64 -29.90 8.82
CA VAL A 2 2.59 -29.56 9.88
C VAL A 2 2.51 -28.05 10.12
N VAL A 3 2.07 -27.66 11.32
CA VAL A 3 2.11 -26.28 11.79
C VAL A 3 3.44 -26.08 12.48
N ILE A 4 4.35 -25.33 11.86
CA ILE A 4 5.59 -24.89 12.51
C ILE A 4 5.32 -23.53 13.14
N THR A 5 5.13 -23.51 14.46
CA THR A 5 5.01 -22.29 15.25
C THR A 5 6.41 -21.84 15.66
N LEU A 6 6.97 -20.84 14.99
CA LEU A 6 8.19 -20.18 15.43
C LEU A 6 7.83 -19.17 16.53
N THR A 7 8.04 -19.57 17.79
CA THR A 7 8.05 -18.67 18.94
C THR A 7 9.45 -18.08 19.07
N LEU A 8 9.60 -16.78 18.79
CA LEU A 8 10.80 -16.05 19.23
C LEU A 8 10.56 -15.55 20.65
N THR A 9 11.15 -16.23 21.63
CA THR A 9 11.48 -15.67 22.93
C THR A 9 12.70 -14.78 22.77
N THR A 10 12.52 -13.45 22.72
CA THR A 10 13.61 -12.52 23.00
C THR A 10 13.41 -11.95 24.40
N VAL A 11 14.28 -12.40 25.29
CA VAL A 11 14.51 -11.85 26.62
C VAL A 11 14.82 -10.36 26.49
N ALA A 12 14.12 -9.55 27.27
CA ALA A 12 14.38 -8.13 27.38
C ALA A 12 15.80 -7.89 27.92
N ALA A 13 16.64 -7.24 27.12
CA ALA A 13 17.78 -6.48 27.63
C ALA A 13 17.72 -5.10 26.97
N ALA A 14 17.38 -4.11 27.78
CA ALA A 14 17.35 -2.71 27.40
C ALA A 14 18.78 -2.19 27.25
N ILE A 15 19.24 -1.98 26.02
CA ILE A 15 20.32 -1.03 25.67
C ILE A 15 19.93 -0.42 24.32
N GLY A 16 20.01 0.92 24.23
CA GLY A 16 19.47 1.70 23.14
C GLY A 16 20.12 1.49 21.76
N VAL A 17 19.57 2.25 20.81
CA VAL A 17 19.93 2.41 19.38
C VAL A 17 19.11 1.55 18.41
N ALA A 18 18.21 2.25 17.71
CA ALA A 18 17.73 2.04 16.35
C ALA A 18 17.88 0.62 15.77
N SER A 19 16.90 -0.23 16.01
CA SER A 19 16.70 -1.45 15.22
C SER A 19 15.21 -1.75 15.21
N GLY A 20 14.52 -1.21 14.20
CA GLY A 20 13.12 -1.53 13.94
C GLY A 20 13.01 -3.02 13.72
N VAL A 21 12.34 -3.70 14.63
CA VAL A 21 12.06 -5.14 14.54
C VAL A 21 11.23 -5.38 13.27
N VAL A 22 11.91 -5.90 12.24
CA VAL A 22 11.28 -6.45 11.04
C VAL A 22 10.69 -7.79 11.45
N ALA A 23 9.47 -7.76 11.98
CA ALA A 23 8.62 -8.93 11.93
C ALA A 23 8.11 -9.02 10.48
N ILE A 24 8.77 -9.83 9.64
CA ILE A 24 8.13 -10.41 8.45
C ILE A 24 7.13 -11.43 8.98
N GLY A 25 6.05 -10.91 9.57
CA GLY A 25 4.92 -11.68 10.03
C GLY A 25 4.16 -12.14 8.80
N SER A 26 3.99 -13.46 8.69
CA SER A 26 3.13 -14.17 7.74
C SER A 26 2.05 -13.31 7.10
N THR A 27 2.03 -13.31 5.76
CA THR A 27 0.93 -12.92 4.86
C THR A 27 -0.39 -12.58 5.55
N ALA A 28 -0.49 -11.38 6.15
CA ALA A 28 -1.76 -10.86 6.66
C ALA A 28 -2.70 -10.38 5.52
N VAL A 29 -2.46 -10.87 4.29
CA VAL A 29 -3.32 -10.74 3.12
C VAL A 29 -4.44 -11.80 3.17
N ASP A 30 -4.24 -12.92 3.88
CA ASP A 30 -5.16 -14.08 3.86
C ASP A 30 -6.54 -13.87 4.51
N LYS A 31 -6.86 -12.68 5.04
CA LYS A 31 -8.16 -12.42 5.70
C LYS A 31 -8.80 -11.05 5.41
N ILE A 32 -8.48 -10.39 4.31
CA ILE A 32 -9.39 -9.35 3.75
C ILE A 32 -10.37 -10.07 2.81
N LYS A 33 -11.32 -10.81 3.38
CA LYS A 33 -12.48 -11.32 2.63
C LYS A 33 -13.47 -10.17 2.44
N GLY A 34 -13.69 -9.79 1.19
CA GLY A 34 -14.69 -8.81 0.78
C GLY A 34 -14.10 -7.56 0.13
N LEU A 35 -13.39 -7.70 -1.01
CA LEU A 35 -13.00 -6.60 -1.91
C LEU A 35 -12.26 -7.12 -3.15
N LEU A 36 -12.93 -7.84 -4.05
CA LEU A 36 -12.36 -8.12 -5.39
C LEU A 36 -13.49 -8.23 -6.44
N PRO A 37 -13.72 -7.20 -7.30
CA PRO A 37 -14.51 -7.35 -8.53
C PRO A 37 -13.63 -7.37 -9.79
N ASP A 38 -13.71 -8.49 -10.50
CA ASP A 38 -13.63 -8.80 -11.95
C ASP A 38 -12.77 -7.99 -12.98
N LYS A 39 -11.44 -8.12 -12.95
CA LYS A 39 -10.49 -8.01 -14.11
C LYS A 39 -9.16 -8.66 -13.70
N ASP A 40 -8.94 -9.91 -14.11
CA ASP A 40 -7.94 -10.78 -13.47
C ASP A 40 -6.47 -10.55 -13.87
N ALA A 41 -6.19 -9.80 -14.94
CA ALA A 41 -4.81 -9.53 -15.38
C ALA A 41 -4.18 -8.36 -14.59
N ASP A 42 -4.78 -7.17 -14.66
CA ASP A 42 -4.23 -5.97 -14.01
C ASP A 42 -4.22 -6.05 -12.47
N LYS A 43 -5.06 -6.92 -11.88
CA LYS A 43 -5.02 -7.20 -10.43
C LYS A 43 -3.80 -7.98 -9.99
N ARG A 44 -3.24 -8.84 -10.86
CA ARG A 44 -2.06 -9.64 -10.52
C ARG A 44 -0.82 -8.76 -10.34
N GLU A 45 -0.82 -7.57 -10.95
CA GLU A 45 0.24 -6.59 -10.84
C GLU A 45 0.25 -5.83 -9.50
N VAL A 46 -0.81 -5.92 -8.69
CA VAL A 46 -0.94 -5.09 -7.48
C VAL A 46 -0.88 -5.92 -6.21
N LYS A 47 0.00 -5.53 -5.29
CA LYS A 47 0.19 -6.14 -3.98
C LYS A 47 -0.06 -5.16 -2.87
N TYR A 48 -0.73 -5.64 -1.83
CA TYR A 48 -1.11 -4.83 -0.68
C TYR A 48 -0.43 -5.39 0.55
N LEU A 49 0.39 -4.59 1.21
CA LEU A 49 0.93 -4.92 2.52
C LEU A 49 0.51 -3.90 3.55
N ARG A 50 0.20 -4.39 4.74
CA ARG A 50 -0.15 -3.55 5.89
C ARG A 50 0.94 -3.66 6.94
N PHE A 51 1.42 -2.51 7.39
CA PHE A 51 2.47 -2.39 8.39
C PHE A 51 1.94 -1.76 9.67
N ASN A 52 2.37 -2.28 10.82
CA ASN A 52 2.05 -1.72 12.12
C ASN A 52 3.20 -0.82 12.59
N ASP A 53 3.22 0.42 12.11
CA ASP A 53 4.29 1.39 12.33
C ASP A 53 3.85 2.59 13.20
N LYS A 54 2.87 2.37 14.09
CA LYS A 54 2.38 3.32 15.12
C LYS A 54 2.07 4.71 14.54
N ARG A 55 1.19 4.79 13.55
CA ARG A 55 0.69 6.07 12.99
C ARG A 55 -0.38 6.69 13.90
N PRO A 56 -0.64 8.01 13.78
CA PRO A 56 -1.76 8.63 14.49
C PRO A 56 -3.09 7.92 14.19
N LYS A 57 -3.91 7.70 15.21
CA LYS A 57 -5.28 7.15 15.06
C LYS A 57 -6.21 8.13 14.34
N GLY A 58 -7.40 7.65 13.97
CA GLY A 58 -8.37 8.39 13.16
C GLY A 58 -8.05 8.37 11.67
N GLY A 59 -7.20 7.43 11.23
CA GLY A 59 -6.78 7.34 9.84
C GLY A 59 -5.60 6.39 9.66
N PHE A 60 -5.12 6.31 8.42
CA PHE A 60 -3.99 5.47 8.05
C PHE A 60 -3.08 6.21 7.07
N ARG A 61 -1.85 5.73 6.92
CA ARG A 61 -0.95 6.20 5.86
C ARG A 61 -1.11 5.30 4.65
N LEU A 62 -1.30 5.89 3.48
CA LEU A 62 -1.23 5.19 2.21
C LEU A 62 0.11 5.49 1.53
N ILE A 63 0.79 4.46 1.06
CA ILE A 63 2.00 4.58 0.25
C ILE A 63 1.77 3.82 -1.06
N LEU A 64 2.04 4.47 -2.18
CA LEU A 64 2.15 3.81 -3.48
C LEU A 64 3.63 3.61 -3.78
N VAL A 65 4.02 2.41 -4.18
CA VAL A 65 5.38 2.04 -4.60
C VAL A 65 5.30 1.47 -6.01
N ASN A 66 6.16 1.96 -6.90
CA ASN A 66 6.26 1.53 -8.28
C ASN A 66 7.74 1.49 -8.70
N GLU A 67 8.04 0.70 -9.72
CA GLU A 67 9.35 0.69 -10.37
C GLU A 67 9.64 2.08 -10.98
N LYS A 68 10.87 2.57 -10.79
CA LYS A 68 11.34 3.87 -11.27
C LYS A 68 11.28 3.98 -12.79
N THR A 69 11.37 2.87 -13.51
CA THR A 69 11.29 2.82 -14.98
C THR A 69 9.90 2.47 -15.50
N GLY A 70 8.96 2.14 -14.60
CA GLY A 70 7.61 1.77 -14.99
C GLY A 70 6.76 3.01 -15.29
N TRP A 71 5.70 2.81 -16.08
CA TRP A 71 4.69 3.86 -16.31
C TRP A 71 4.18 4.39 -14.98
N ASN A 72 4.07 5.71 -14.85
CA ASN A 72 3.41 6.38 -13.74
C ASN A 72 2.11 5.66 -13.36
N LYS A 73 1.94 5.39 -12.07
CA LYS A 73 0.69 4.90 -11.48
C LYS A 73 0.20 5.93 -10.50
N ALA A 74 -1.11 5.98 -10.29
CA ALA A 74 -1.69 6.87 -9.29
C ALA A 74 -2.71 6.14 -8.43
N VAL A 75 -2.89 6.63 -7.22
CA VAL A 75 -4.06 6.30 -6.40
C VAL A 75 -4.79 7.60 -6.10
N ARG A 76 -6.03 7.70 -6.58
CA ARG A 76 -6.94 8.79 -6.23
C ARG A 76 -7.77 8.39 -5.02
N ILE A 77 -7.75 9.24 -4.01
CA ILE A 77 -8.34 9.02 -2.70
C ILE A 77 -9.54 9.95 -2.57
N TYR A 78 -10.73 9.38 -2.68
CA TYR A 78 -11.99 10.09 -2.49
C TYR A 78 -12.48 9.85 -1.07
N LEU A 79 -12.43 10.91 -0.25
CA LEU A 79 -12.99 10.88 1.11
C LEU A 79 -14.51 11.09 1.09
N ASN A 80 -15.03 11.74 0.05
CA ASN A 80 -16.44 11.80 -0.29
C ASN A 80 -16.60 11.18 -1.68
N PRO A 81 -17.06 9.92 -1.80
CA PRO A 81 -17.12 9.21 -3.07
C PRO A 81 -18.11 9.82 -4.09
N ASN A 82 -19.02 10.68 -3.65
CA ASN A 82 -19.93 11.42 -4.54
C ASN A 82 -19.35 12.76 -5.03
N SER A 83 -18.14 13.13 -4.59
CA SER A 83 -17.46 14.35 -5.03
C SER A 83 -16.47 14.07 -6.15
N SER A 84 -16.23 15.06 -7.00
CA SER A 84 -15.09 15.08 -7.92
C SER A 84 -13.75 15.36 -7.24
N ASP A 85 -13.77 15.77 -5.96
CA ASP A 85 -12.57 16.11 -5.21
C ASP A 85 -11.84 14.86 -4.73
N TYR A 86 -10.56 14.76 -5.06
CA TYR A 86 -9.68 13.69 -4.61
C TYR A 86 -8.32 14.23 -4.18
N LYS A 87 -7.70 13.50 -3.24
CA LYS A 87 -6.24 13.56 -3.06
C LYS A 87 -5.61 12.54 -3.99
N GLU A 88 -4.41 12.81 -4.49
CA GLU A 88 -3.72 11.90 -5.40
C GLU A 88 -2.30 11.66 -4.92
N ILE A 89 -1.86 10.40 -4.98
CA ILE A 89 -0.47 10.01 -4.85
C ILE A 89 -0.01 9.37 -6.16
N LYS A 90 1.21 9.67 -6.60
CA LYS A 90 1.75 9.18 -7.89
C LYS A 90 3.18 8.66 -7.77
N ALA A 91 3.48 7.54 -8.40
CA ALA A 91 4.83 6.99 -8.47
C ALA A 91 5.10 6.32 -9.82
N GLY A 92 6.31 6.51 -10.37
CA GLY A 92 6.78 5.85 -11.59
C GLY A 92 7.87 6.65 -12.29
N ASP A 93 8.02 6.48 -13.59
CA ASP A 93 9.03 7.10 -14.47
C ASP A 93 9.31 8.57 -14.13
N SER A 94 8.27 9.41 -14.04
CA SER A 94 8.39 10.86 -13.89
C SER A 94 7.77 11.42 -12.61
N THR A 95 7.12 10.58 -11.79
CA THR A 95 6.45 11.00 -10.56
C THR A 95 6.95 10.26 -9.32
N GLY A 96 6.65 10.80 -8.13
CA GLY A 96 7.08 10.23 -6.86
C GLY A 96 8.53 10.55 -6.49
N LYS A 97 8.95 10.03 -5.34
CA LYS A 97 10.26 10.23 -4.72
C LYS A 97 11.04 8.92 -4.78
N PRO A 98 12.38 8.96 -4.95
CA PRO A 98 13.19 7.74 -4.90
C PRO A 98 13.10 7.09 -3.51
N CYS A 99 12.98 5.77 -3.44
CA CYS A 99 13.10 5.03 -2.18
C CYS A 99 14.56 5.02 -1.71
N LYS A 100 14.82 5.27 -0.41
CA LYS A 100 16.20 5.34 0.12
C LYS A 100 16.99 4.04 -0.03
N LYS A 101 16.37 2.90 0.28
CA LYS A 101 17.04 1.59 0.27
C LYS A 101 17.08 0.90 -1.09
N ASN A 102 16.16 1.23 -1.99
CA ASN A 102 16.06 0.61 -3.32
C ASN A 102 15.85 1.68 -4.39
N MET A 103 16.93 2.06 -5.08
CA MET A 103 16.90 3.12 -6.10
C MET A 103 16.15 2.74 -7.37
N HIS A 104 15.80 1.46 -7.55
CA HIS A 104 14.92 1.01 -8.63
C HIS A 104 13.46 1.33 -8.35
N LEU A 105 13.12 1.83 -7.16
CA LEU A 105 11.76 2.12 -6.76
C LEU A 105 11.55 3.61 -6.52
N LYS A 106 10.33 4.04 -6.83
CA LYS A 106 9.80 5.33 -6.43
C LYS A 106 8.53 5.15 -5.62
N TYR A 107 8.24 6.12 -4.78
CA TYR A 107 7.05 6.12 -3.96
C TYR A 107 6.42 7.50 -3.82
N ASP A 108 5.16 7.52 -3.45
CA ASP A 108 4.53 8.68 -2.87
C ASP A 108 3.59 8.26 -1.76
N SER A 109 3.28 9.17 -0.84
CA SER A 109 2.48 8.83 0.33
C SER A 109 1.58 9.97 0.78
N ALA A 110 0.37 9.60 1.21
CA ALA A 110 -0.56 10.53 1.82
C ALA A 110 -1.11 9.94 3.12
N ARG A 111 -1.51 10.82 4.03
CA ARG A 111 -2.39 10.43 5.12
C ARG A 111 -3.84 10.46 4.66
N VAL A 112 -4.56 9.41 5.00
CA VAL A 112 -5.99 9.24 4.75
C VAL A 112 -6.69 9.24 6.10
N ASP A 113 -7.33 10.35 6.42
CA ASP A 113 -8.12 10.48 7.64
C ASP A 113 -9.50 9.84 7.42
N PHE A 114 -10.01 9.15 8.43
CA PHE A 114 -11.30 8.49 8.34
C PHE A 114 -12.43 9.53 8.37
N PRO A 115 -13.29 9.57 7.35
CA PRO A 115 -14.42 10.49 7.34
C PRO A 115 -15.46 10.05 8.38
N LYS A 116 -16.05 11.01 9.09
CA LYS A 116 -17.10 10.74 10.10
C LYS A 116 -18.42 10.33 9.44
N ASP A 117 -18.81 11.05 8.40
CA ASP A 117 -20.16 11.00 7.84
C ASP A 117 -20.26 10.29 6.48
N GLN A 118 -19.19 9.59 6.08
CA GLN A 118 -19.13 8.90 4.79
C GLN A 118 -19.11 7.39 5.00
N GLU A 119 -19.89 6.66 4.20
CA GLU A 119 -20.04 5.21 4.32
C GLU A 119 -18.71 4.47 4.03
N TYR A 120 -17.94 4.99 3.07
CA TYR A 120 -16.65 4.43 2.69
C TYR A 120 -15.70 5.50 2.14
N ILE A 121 -14.41 5.18 2.16
CA ILE A 121 -13.37 5.88 1.38
C ILE A 121 -13.18 5.10 0.07
N SER A 122 -13.10 5.78 -1.07
CA SER A 122 -12.77 5.13 -2.34
C SER A 122 -11.31 5.40 -2.72
N LEU A 123 -10.57 4.34 -3.00
CA LEU A 123 -9.22 4.39 -3.57
C LEU A 123 -9.29 3.90 -5.01
N ASN A 124 -9.17 4.80 -5.97
CA ASN A 124 -9.15 4.47 -7.39
C ASN A 124 -7.70 4.32 -7.85
N LEU A 125 -7.37 3.10 -8.29
CA LEU A 125 -6.08 2.74 -8.85
C LEU A 125 -6.08 3.16 -10.31
N MET A 126 -5.23 4.11 -10.66
CA MET A 126 -5.20 4.72 -11.98
C MET A 126 -3.91 4.35 -12.72
N LYS A 127 -4.05 3.99 -13.99
CA LYS A 127 -2.94 3.78 -14.93
C LYS A 127 -3.16 4.69 -16.15
N PRO A 128 -2.11 5.34 -16.67
CA PRO A 128 -2.20 6.08 -17.92
C PRO A 128 -2.49 5.10 -19.05
N GLY A 129 -3.52 5.40 -19.83
CA GLY A 129 -3.79 4.72 -21.09
C GLY A 129 -3.08 5.41 -22.26
N THR A 130 -3.42 4.95 -23.47
CA THR A 130 -2.97 5.56 -24.72
C THR A 130 -3.35 7.05 -24.75
N ALA A 131 -2.44 7.91 -25.21
CA ALA A 131 -2.56 9.38 -25.19
C ALA A 131 -2.51 10.06 -23.80
N GLY A 132 -2.06 9.37 -22.75
CA GLY A 132 -1.79 9.96 -21.43
C GLY A 132 -3.03 10.21 -20.56
N ILE A 133 -4.21 9.76 -21.02
CA ILE A 133 -5.45 9.83 -20.25
C ILE A 133 -5.45 8.71 -19.20
N TYR A 134 -5.57 9.07 -17.93
CA TYR A 134 -5.63 8.09 -16.85
C TYR A 134 -6.98 7.38 -16.83
N SER A 135 -6.93 6.05 -16.74
CA SER A 135 -8.10 5.19 -16.59
C SER A 135 -8.06 4.48 -15.25
N THR A 136 -9.24 4.31 -14.64
CA THR A 136 -9.38 3.52 -13.41
C THR A 136 -9.23 2.04 -13.76
N VAL A 137 -8.21 1.41 -13.20
CA VAL A 137 -7.94 -0.02 -13.32
C VAL A 137 -8.73 -0.80 -12.28
N ASN A 138 -8.80 -0.26 -11.05
CA ASN A 138 -9.53 -0.87 -9.96
C ASN A 138 -10.03 0.19 -8.97
N GLU A 139 -11.09 -0.13 -8.25
CA GLU A 139 -11.61 0.66 -7.13
C GLU A 139 -11.57 -0.20 -5.86
N ILE A 140 -10.97 0.35 -4.80
CA ILE A 140 -10.99 -0.23 -3.46
C ILE A 140 -11.85 0.65 -2.56
N ARG A 141 -12.94 0.09 -2.05
CA ARG A 141 -13.83 0.76 -1.09
C ARG A 141 -13.50 0.34 0.33
N ILE A 142 -13.10 1.27 1.19
CA ILE A 142 -12.82 1.03 2.60
C ILE A 142 -14.05 1.48 3.41
N TYR A 143 -14.94 0.53 3.69
CA TYR A 143 -16.12 0.72 4.52
C TYR A 143 -15.77 0.94 6.00
N LYS A 144 -16.67 1.58 6.75
CA LYS A 144 -16.48 1.94 8.18
C LYS A 144 -16.05 0.78 9.07
N ASP A 145 -16.62 -0.40 8.88
CA ASP A 145 -16.29 -1.62 9.65
C ASP A 145 -14.84 -2.09 9.42
N MET A 146 -14.29 -1.81 8.24
CA MET A 146 -12.92 -2.15 7.85
C MET A 146 -11.89 -1.09 8.27
N GLN A 147 -12.30 0.14 8.60
CA GLN A 147 -11.39 1.22 8.98
C GLN A 147 -10.58 0.87 10.24
N SER A 148 -11.18 0.18 11.22
CA SER A 148 -10.50 -0.29 12.43
C SER A 148 -9.28 -1.20 12.14
N LYS A 149 -9.30 -1.92 11.01
CA LYS A 149 -8.19 -2.80 10.59
C LYS A 149 -7.01 -2.00 10.07
N LEU A 150 -7.22 -0.76 9.64
CA LEU A 150 -6.22 0.17 9.09
C LEU A 150 -5.86 1.31 10.05
N ASP A 151 -6.67 1.55 11.10
CA ASP A 151 -6.45 2.65 12.03
C ASP A 151 -5.06 2.63 12.67
N GLY A 152 -4.35 3.75 12.57
CA GLY A 152 -3.01 3.91 13.11
C GLY A 152 -1.93 3.07 12.40
N LYS A 153 -2.20 2.58 11.19
CA LYS A 153 -1.30 1.72 10.41
C LYS A 153 -0.92 2.35 9.07
N THR A 154 -0.03 1.68 8.36
CA THR A 154 0.33 2.02 6.98
C THR A 154 -0.13 0.92 6.03
N LEU A 155 -0.81 1.31 4.96
CA LEU A 155 -1.11 0.48 3.81
C LEU A 155 -0.13 0.85 2.69
N VAL A 156 0.62 -0.13 2.19
CA VAL A 156 1.52 0.02 1.05
C VAL A 156 0.95 -0.75 -0.12
N ILE A 157 0.81 -0.07 -1.25
CA ILE A 157 0.41 -0.61 -2.54
C ILE A 157 1.67 -0.70 -3.39
N TYR A 158 2.13 -1.91 -3.69
CA TYR A 158 3.18 -2.15 -4.66
C TYR A 158 2.51 -2.48 -5.99
N TRP A 159 2.88 -1.76 -7.04
CA TRP A 159 2.30 -1.94 -8.36
C TRP A 159 3.40 -2.26 -9.35
N ASP A 160 3.42 -3.51 -9.83
CA ASP A 160 4.31 -3.98 -10.89
C ASP A 160 4.06 -3.22 -12.21
N ASN A 161 5.07 -3.19 -13.07
CA ASN A 161 4.93 -2.61 -14.39
C ASN A 161 4.71 -3.67 -15.46
N ASP A 162 3.50 -3.72 -16.04
CA ASP A 162 3.16 -4.51 -17.24
C ASP A 162 3.74 -5.95 -17.18
N ASP A 163 3.26 -6.75 -16.22
CA ASP A 163 3.71 -8.12 -15.94
C ASP A 163 5.19 -8.30 -15.55
N SER A 164 5.91 -7.25 -15.13
CA SER A 164 7.31 -7.36 -14.66
C SER A 164 7.48 -8.37 -13.52
N LYS A 165 6.43 -8.56 -12.70
CA LYS A 165 6.44 -9.41 -11.51
C LYS A 165 7.58 -9.06 -10.55
N TYR A 166 8.07 -7.82 -10.60
CA TYR A 166 9.20 -7.38 -9.79
C TYR A 166 8.94 -7.60 -8.30
N PHE A 167 7.71 -7.35 -7.85
CA PHE A 167 7.30 -7.54 -6.47
C PHE A 167 6.90 -8.99 -6.14
N ASP A 168 6.97 -9.96 -7.06
CA ASP A 168 6.88 -11.41 -6.75
C ASP A 168 8.04 -11.87 -5.88
N ASN A 169 9.20 -11.25 -6.04
CA ASN A 169 10.30 -11.43 -5.10
C ASN A 169 10.07 -10.60 -3.83
N LYS A 170 9.99 -11.27 -2.68
CA LYS A 170 9.78 -10.62 -1.38
C LYS A 170 10.92 -9.67 -1.01
N ASP A 171 12.14 -9.92 -1.48
CA ASP A 171 13.30 -9.06 -1.21
C ASP A 171 13.18 -7.68 -1.86
N ASN A 172 12.31 -7.56 -2.87
CA ASN A 172 12.02 -6.30 -3.54
C ASN A 172 10.94 -5.46 -2.82
N LEU A 173 10.24 -6.02 -1.83
CA LEU A 173 9.21 -5.33 -1.06
C LEU A 173 9.87 -4.49 0.04
N VAL A 174 9.83 -3.16 -0.13
CA VAL A 174 10.39 -2.20 0.83
C VAL A 174 9.38 -1.82 1.91
N SER A 175 9.75 -1.88 3.19
CA SER A 175 8.89 -1.44 4.30
C SER A 175 8.82 0.10 4.41
N PRO A 176 7.82 0.68 5.10
CA PRO A 176 7.73 2.13 5.28
C PRO A 176 8.99 2.79 5.87
N ALA A 177 9.77 2.08 6.68
CA ALA A 177 11.02 2.58 7.24
C ALA A 177 12.18 2.61 6.22
N GLU A 178 12.11 1.79 5.18
CA GLU A 178 13.11 1.68 4.12
C GLU A 178 12.81 2.61 2.94
N ILE A 179 11.55 3.03 2.83
CA ILE A 179 11.05 3.98 1.85
C ILE A 179 11.47 5.42 2.22
N LEU A 180 11.33 5.80 3.51
CA LEU A 180 11.36 7.19 4.00
C LEU A 180 12.72 7.66 4.48
#